data_AF-F1TCN9-F1
#
_entry.id   AF-F1TCN9-F1
#
_cell.length_a   1.000
_cell.length_b   1.000
_cell.length_c   1.000
_cell.angle_alpha   90.00
_cell.angle_beta   90.00
_cell.angle_gamma   90.00
#
_symmetry.space_group_name_H-M   'P 1'
#
loop_
_entity.id
_entity.type
_entity.pdbx_description
1 polymer ?
#
loop_
_entity_poly.entity_id
_entity_poly.type
_entity_poly.pdbx_seq_one_letter_code
_entity_poly.pdbx_strand_id
1 'polypeptide(L)'
;MTDISYIILGLFSIYGVFSLFRSIFRLLENKKYYVEKANLVLLVNDQEENIEKIIREAMMSKFVRNIAINGSFIVIDMNSKDQTYKILKRLEKQYPLVEVCSFDERESIFYK
;
A
#
# COMPACT_ATOMS: atom_id res chain seq x y z
N MET A 1 5.46 58.85 7.54
CA MET A 1 6.22 57.57 7.60
C MET A 1 5.46 56.44 8.29
N THR A 2 4.47 56.73 9.14
CA THR A 2 3.66 55.73 9.86
C THR A 2 2.65 55.01 8.96
N ASP A 3 1.96 55.73 8.08
CA ASP A 3 0.85 55.15 7.28
C ASP A 3 1.32 54.11 6.27
N ILE A 4 2.46 54.36 5.62
CA ILE A 4 3.10 53.40 4.71
C ILE A 4 3.52 52.14 5.46
N SER A 5 4.07 52.29 6.67
CA SER A 5 4.45 51.16 7.52
C SER A 5 3.25 50.31 7.92
N TYR A 6 2.10 50.92 8.24
CA TYR A 6 0.86 50.19 8.54
C TYR A 6 0.30 49.44 7.32
N ILE A 7 0.39 50.03 6.11
CA ILE A 7 0.00 49.36 4.86
C ILE A 7 0.88 48.13 4.61
N ILE A 8 2.21 48.28 4.77
CA ILE A 8 3.17 47.19 4.61
C ILE A 8 2.92 46.08 5.64
N LEU A 9 2.72 46.43 6.92
CA LEU A 9 2.38 45.49 7.98
C LEU A 9 1.08 44.74 7.71
N GLY A 10 0.06 45.43 7.17
CA GLY A 10 -1.20 44.82 6.75
C GLY A 10 -1.00 43.79 5.64
N LEU A 11 -0.21 44.11 4.62
CA LEU A 11 0.11 43.19 3.53
C LEU A 11 0.85 41.94 4.03
N PHE A 12 1.85 42.11 4.90
CA PHE A 12 2.56 40.98 5.50
C PHE A 12 1.65 40.12 6.38
N SER A 13 0.73 40.74 7.13
CA SER A 13 -0.20 40.02 8.00
C SER A 13 -1.17 39.18 7.18
N ILE A 14 -1.75 39.74 6.11
CA ILE A 14 -2.64 39.02 5.19
C ILE A 14 -1.89 37.85 4.55
N TYR A 15 -0.68 38.09 4.04
CA TYR A 15 0.14 37.03 3.44
C TYR A 15 0.48 35.92 4.45
N GLY A 16 0.84 36.29 5.68
CA GLY A 16 1.11 35.35 6.77
C GLY A 16 -0.09 34.45 7.06
N VAL A 17 -1.28 35.05 7.17
CA VAL A 17 -2.53 34.31 7.38
C VAL A 17 -2.82 33.35 6.22
N PHE A 18 -2.69 33.79 4.96
CA PHE A 18 -2.85 32.92 3.78
C PHE A 18 -1.84 31.76 3.76
N SER A 19 -0.58 32.01 4.13
CA SER A 19 0.47 30.99 4.21
C SER A 19 0.18 29.95 5.30
N LEU A 20 -0.34 30.41 6.44
CA LEU A 20 -0.69 29.56 7.57
C LEU A 20 -1.87 28.65 7.21
N PHE A 21 -2.91 29.20 6.57
CA PHE A 21 -4.01 28.39 6.02
C PHE A 21 -3.51 27.36 4.99
N ARG A 22 -2.68 27.75 4.01
CA ARG A 22 -2.09 26.80 3.06
C ARG A 22 -1.30 25.68 3.74
N SER A 23 -0.66 25.98 4.86
CA SER A 23 0.14 25.00 5.59
C SER A 23 -0.75 24.04 6.39
N ILE A 24 -1.81 24.55 7.02
CA ILE A 24 -2.85 23.72 7.64
C ILE A 24 -3.52 22.83 6.58
N PHE A 25 -3.93 23.37 5.43
CA PHE A 25 -4.52 22.58 4.35
C PHE A 25 -3.57 21.50 3.83
N ARG A 26 -2.26 21.79 3.69
CA ARG A 26 -1.26 20.78 3.33
C ARG A 26 -1.05 19.70 4.39
N LEU A 27 -1.21 20.03 5.67
CA LEU A 27 -1.14 19.05 6.77
C LEU A 27 -2.41 18.19 6.84
N LEU A 28 -3.56 18.76 6.50
CA LEU A 28 -4.86 18.08 6.45
C LEU A 28 -5.03 17.28 5.15
N GLU A 29 -4.33 17.64 4.07
CA GLU A 29 -4.06 16.76 2.94
C GLU A 29 -3.21 15.59 3.45
N ASN A 30 -3.90 14.60 4.00
CA ASN A 30 -3.41 13.24 3.96
C ASN A 30 -3.05 12.99 2.50
N LYS A 31 -1.75 12.99 2.19
CA LYS A 31 -1.23 12.36 0.98
C LYS A 31 -1.64 10.90 1.05
N LYS A 32 -2.90 10.63 0.72
CA LYS A 32 -3.31 9.36 0.17
C LYS A 32 -2.49 9.30 -1.10
N TYR A 33 -1.33 8.67 -1.01
CA TYR A 33 -0.66 8.14 -2.18
C TYR A 33 -1.72 7.25 -2.81
N TYR A 34 -2.47 7.83 -3.74
CA TYR A 34 -3.47 7.15 -4.52
C TYR A 34 -2.62 6.37 -5.51
N VAL A 35 -2.07 5.25 -5.04
CA VAL A 35 -1.39 4.33 -5.92
C VAL A 35 -2.51 3.75 -6.77
N GLU A 36 -2.59 4.20 -8.02
CA GLU A 36 -3.46 3.62 -9.03
C GLU A 36 -3.05 2.15 -9.17
N LYS A 37 -3.69 1.28 -8.39
CA LYS A 37 -3.54 -0.18 -8.42
C LYS A 37 -2.10 -0.67 -8.16
N ALA A 38 -1.70 -0.78 -6.90
CA ALA A 38 -0.48 -1.52 -6.55
C ALA A 38 -0.81 -3.00 -6.31
N ASN A 39 -0.12 -3.88 -7.04
CA ASN A 39 -0.10 -5.31 -6.74
C ASN A 39 0.97 -5.58 -5.68
N LEU A 40 0.59 -6.24 -4.59
CA LEU A 40 1.54 -6.69 -3.58
C LEU A 40 1.96 -8.11 -3.95
N VAL A 41 3.25 -8.33 -4.19
CA VAL A 41 3.79 -9.65 -4.57
C VAL A 41 4.64 -10.21 -3.43
N LEU A 42 4.33 -11.43 -2.98
CA LEU A 42 5.10 -12.18 -1.99
C LEU A 42 5.72 -13.41 -2.65
N LEU A 43 7.05 -13.49 -2.65
CA LEU A 43 7.79 -14.66 -3.12
C LEU A 43 8.01 -15.61 -1.94
N VAL A 44 7.73 -16.90 -2.13
CA VAL A 44 7.79 -17.90 -1.07
C VAL A 44 8.57 -19.12 -1.57
N ASN A 45 9.50 -19.61 -0.76
CA ASN A 45 10.22 -20.86 -1.03
C ASN A 45 10.41 -21.66 0.26
N ASP A 46 9.95 -22.91 0.27
CA ASP A 46 10.12 -23.87 1.37
C ASP A 46 9.73 -23.29 2.74
N GLN A 47 8.49 -22.78 2.87
CA GLN A 47 7.97 -22.12 4.09
C GLN A 47 6.74 -22.82 4.68
N GLU A 48 6.68 -24.16 4.65
CA GLU A 48 5.51 -24.93 5.10
C GLU A 48 5.01 -24.53 6.50
N GLU A 49 5.91 -24.32 7.45
CA GLU A 49 5.57 -24.03 8.86
C GLU A 49 5.04 -22.60 9.09
N ASN A 50 5.51 -21.64 8.29
CA ASN A 50 5.28 -20.21 8.57
C ASN A 50 4.29 -19.55 7.62
N ILE A 51 4.11 -20.09 6.40
CA ILE A 51 3.39 -19.40 5.33
C ILE A 51 1.92 -19.13 5.68
N GLU A 52 1.29 -20.05 6.41
CA GLU A 52 -0.08 -19.86 6.86
C GLU A 52 -0.22 -18.69 7.84
N LYS A 53 0.69 -18.59 8.81
CA LYS A 53 0.67 -17.50 9.79
C LYS A 53 0.92 -16.16 9.10
N ILE A 54 1.90 -16.10 8.19
CA ILE A 54 2.24 -14.90 7.42
C ILE A 54 1.03 -14.40 6.63
N ILE A 55 0.34 -15.27 5.88
CA ILE A 55 -0.82 -14.87 5.08
C ILE A 55 -2.00 -14.44 5.98
N ARG A 56 -2.25 -15.14 7.08
CA ARG A 56 -3.32 -14.75 8.03
C ARG A 56 -3.07 -13.36 8.62
N GLU A 57 -1.85 -13.09 9.06
CA GLU A 57 -1.47 -11.78 9.61
C GLU A 57 -1.52 -10.68 8.53
N ALA A 58 -1.05 -10.98 7.31
CA ALA A 58 -1.15 -10.09 6.16
C ALA A 58 -2.61 -9.70 5.89
N MET A 59 -3.53 -10.66 5.85
CA MET A 59 -4.96 -10.41 5.63
C MET A 59 -5.63 -9.61 6.75
N MET A 60 -5.12 -9.74 7.98
CA MET A 60 -5.58 -8.93 9.12
C MET A 60 -4.99 -7.51 9.13
N SER A 61 -3.87 -7.28 8.42
CA SER A 61 -3.20 -5.99 8.37
C SER A 61 -3.99 -4.96 7.56
N LYS A 62 -4.10 -3.74 8.11
CA LYS A 62 -4.67 -2.60 7.38
C LYS A 62 -3.80 -2.21 6.18
N PHE A 63 -2.49 -2.48 6.21
CA PHE A 63 -1.57 -2.14 5.13
C PHE A 63 -1.87 -2.94 3.86
N VAL A 64 -1.97 -4.27 3.99
CA VAL A 64 -2.25 -5.17 2.85
C VAL A 64 -3.63 -4.87 2.29
N ARG A 65 -4.64 -4.70 3.16
CA ARG A 65 -5.96 -4.27 2.71
C ARG A 65 -5.89 -2.94 1.97
N ASN A 66 -5.20 -1.92 2.50
CA ASN A 66 -5.16 -0.60 1.87
C ASN A 66 -4.46 -0.60 0.51
N ILE A 67 -3.41 -1.40 0.33
CA ILE A 67 -2.70 -1.53 -0.95
C ILE A 67 -3.56 -2.31 -1.95
N ALA A 68 -4.14 -3.41 -1.49
CA ALA A 68 -4.99 -4.28 -2.31
C ALA A 68 -6.43 -3.75 -2.48
N ILE A 69 -6.81 -2.60 -1.90
CA ILE A 69 -8.15 -1.99 -2.14
C ILE A 69 -8.36 -1.74 -3.64
N ASN A 70 -7.29 -1.47 -4.38
CA ASN A 70 -7.31 -1.24 -5.83
C ASN A 70 -6.44 -2.24 -6.62
N GLY A 71 -5.81 -3.24 -5.99
CA GLY A 71 -4.88 -4.19 -6.63
C GLY A 71 -4.97 -5.59 -6.01
N SER A 72 -4.14 -6.53 -6.47
CA SER A 72 -4.15 -7.92 -5.97
C SER A 72 -3.04 -8.20 -4.97
N PHE A 73 -3.28 -9.08 -4.00
CA PHE A 73 -2.22 -9.69 -3.18
C PHE A 73 -1.83 -11.04 -3.79
N ILE A 74 -0.67 -11.07 -4.45
CA ILE A 74 -0.22 -12.21 -5.25
C ILE A 74 0.91 -12.91 -4.50
N VAL A 75 0.81 -14.22 -4.34
CA VAL A 75 1.81 -15.06 -3.70
C VAL A 75 2.38 -16.01 -4.74
N ILE A 76 3.68 -15.95 -4.95
CA ILE A 76 4.38 -16.79 -5.93
C ILE A 76 5.13 -17.87 -5.17
N ASP A 77 4.79 -19.13 -5.44
CA ASP A 77 5.59 -20.27 -5.00
C ASP A 77 6.80 -20.42 -5.93
N MET A 78 8.00 -20.31 -5.36
CA MET A 78 9.27 -20.36 -6.07
C MET A 78 9.77 -21.80 -6.25
N ASN A 79 8.85 -22.72 -6.56
CA ASN A 79 9.08 -24.15 -6.72
C ASN A 79 9.54 -24.84 -5.43
N SER A 80 8.74 -24.66 -4.37
CA SER A 80 9.00 -25.28 -3.07
C SER A 80 8.94 -26.80 -3.19
N LYS A 81 9.80 -27.51 -2.45
CA LYS A 81 9.86 -28.98 -2.42
C LYS A 81 8.99 -29.60 -1.33
N ASP A 82 8.50 -28.76 -0.43
CA ASP A 82 7.67 -29.12 0.72
C ASP A 82 6.17 -28.95 0.41
N GLN A 83 5.29 -28.97 1.43
CA GLN A 83 3.86 -28.79 1.23
C GLN A 83 3.44 -27.30 1.12
N THR A 84 4.37 -26.35 1.01
CA THR A 84 4.07 -24.90 0.93
C THR A 84 3.03 -24.59 -0.13
N TYR A 85 3.21 -25.10 -1.36
CA TYR A 85 2.28 -24.85 -2.45
C TYR A 85 0.85 -25.34 -2.16
N LYS A 86 0.73 -26.50 -1.50
CA LYS A 86 -0.56 -27.06 -1.11
C LYS A 86 -1.26 -26.19 -0.05
N ILE A 87 -0.50 -25.67 0.91
CA ILE A 87 -1.01 -24.74 1.93
C ILE A 87 -1.45 -23.43 1.27
N LEU A 88 -0.65 -22.88 0.35
CA LEU A 88 -0.98 -21.68 -0.41
C LEU A 88 -2.29 -21.84 -1.20
N LYS A 89 -2.47 -22.94 -1.94
CA LYS A 89 -3.71 -23.23 -2.67
C LYS A 89 -4.93 -23.41 -1.77
N ARG A 90 -4.75 -23.86 -0.53
CA ARG A 90 -5.83 -23.86 0.47
C ARG A 90 -6.18 -22.44 0.91
N LEU A 91 -5.19 -21.58 1.12
CA LEU A 91 -5.37 -20.19 1.56
C LEU A 91 -6.00 -19.31 0.46
N GLU A 92 -5.64 -19.53 -0.80
CA GLU A 92 -6.28 -18.90 -1.97
C GLU A 92 -7.81 -19.09 -1.96
N LYS A 93 -8.27 -20.32 -1.66
CA LYS A 93 -9.71 -20.61 -1.56
C LYS A 93 -10.38 -19.95 -0.35
N GLN A 94 -9.63 -19.70 0.72
CA GLN A 94 -10.14 -19.08 1.95
C GLN A 94 -10.20 -17.56 1.84
N TYR A 95 -9.29 -16.94 1.10
CA TYR A 95 -9.13 -15.50 1.00
C TYR A 95 -9.20 -15.05 -0.46
N PRO A 96 -10.35 -14.52 -0.93
CA PRO A 96 -10.53 -14.10 -2.32
C PRO A 96 -9.57 -13.01 -2.82
N LEU A 97 -8.90 -12.30 -1.91
CA LEU A 97 -7.91 -11.27 -2.19
C LEU A 97 -6.52 -11.84 -2.52
N VAL A 98 -6.29 -13.12 -2.17
CA VAL A 98 -5.02 -13.82 -2.35
C VAL A 98 -5.07 -14.57 -3.68
N GLU A 99 -4.10 -14.33 -4.53
CA GLU A 99 -3.88 -15.07 -5.78
C GLU A 99 -2.58 -15.85 -5.67
N VAL A 100 -2.58 -17.15 -5.98
CA VAL A 100 -1.39 -18.00 -5.88
C VAL A 100 -0.92 -18.40 -7.27
N CYS A 101 0.28 -17.96 -7.63
CA CYS A 101 0.94 -18.31 -8.88
C CYS A 101 2.09 -19.30 -8.63
N SER A 102 2.28 -20.21 -9.58
CA SER A 102 3.48 -21.05 -9.62
C SER A 102 4.68 -20.30 -10.18
N PHE A 103 5.88 -20.87 -10.01
CA PHE A 103 7.12 -20.31 -10.55
C PHE A 103 7.07 -20.09 -12.06
N ASP A 104 6.40 -20.98 -12.80
CA ASP A 104 6.29 -20.92 -14.26
C ASP A 104 5.33 -19.81 -14.73
N GLU A 105 4.34 -19.46 -13.90
CA GLU A 105 3.33 -18.46 -14.21
C GLU A 105 3.74 -17.04 -13.78
N ARG A 106 4.89 -16.87 -13.12
CA ARG A 106 5.31 -15.61 -12.50
C ARG A 106 5.33 -14.41 -13.46
N GLU A 107 5.64 -14.65 -14.74
CA GLU A 107 5.72 -13.60 -15.74
C GLU A 107 4.36 -12.97 -16.04
N SER A 108 3.27 -13.75 -15.93
CA SER A 108 1.91 -13.29 -16.16
C SER A 108 1.47 -12.16 -15.23
N ILE A 109 2.10 -12.05 -14.06
CA ILE A 109 1.78 -11.04 -13.04
C ILE A 109 2.21 -9.64 -13.48
N PHE A 110 3.28 -9.54 -14.28
CA PHE A 110 3.79 -8.25 -14.77
C PHE A 110 3.00 -7.69 -15.96
N TYR A 111 2.13 -8.51 -16.57
CA TYR A 111 1.29 -8.12 -17.70
C TYR A 111 -0.18 -7.90 -17.32
N LYS A 112 -0.48 -7.82 -16.01
CA LYS A 112 -1.82 -7.73 -15.43
C LYS A 112 -2.15 -6.32 -14.96
#